data_AF-A0A6P7U308-F1
#
_entry.id   AF-A0A6P7U308-F1
#
_cell.length_a   1.000
_cell.length_b   1.000
_cell.length_c   1.000
_cell.angle_alpha   90.00
_cell.angle_beta   90.00
_cell.angle_gamma   90.00
#
_symmetry.space_group_name_H-M   'P 1'
#
loop_
_entity.id
_entity.type
_entity.pdbx_description
1 polymer ?
#
loop_
_entity_poly.entity_id
_entity_poly.type
_entity_poly.pdbx_seq_one_letter_code
_entity_poly.pdbx_strand_id
1 'polypeptide(L)'
;MDSESFPPLKASRNDETNEKLTCIGSTAFQCTVLPQHWRSNKSLPTPFKIMTGTTNIENGIKVSVAAGNEDYPSAELRNSTAIVKNGVAKFNDLRFIGRSGRGKMFNLTVTVFTLPPHILIYQKAIKITVDGPRDPRTKNS
;
A
#
# COMPACT_ATOMS: atom_id res chain seq x y z
N MET A 1 54.41 12.09 -1.73
CA MET A 1 53.49 11.60 -0.67
C MET A 1 52.21 12.33 -0.95
N ASP A 2 51.48 11.83 -1.93
CA ASP A 2 50.35 12.52 -2.51
C ASP A 2 49.13 11.74 -2.07
N SER A 3 48.37 12.39 -1.20
CA SER A 3 47.17 11.90 -0.55
C SER A 3 46.09 11.58 -1.57
N GLU A 4 45.77 10.30 -1.74
CA GLU A 4 44.61 9.83 -2.50
C GLU A 4 43.32 10.30 -1.79
N SER A 5 42.62 11.21 -2.45
CA SER A 5 41.28 11.65 -2.07
C SER A 5 40.28 10.55 -2.43
N PHE A 6 39.71 9.90 -1.42
CA PHE A 6 38.60 8.98 -1.61
C PHE A 6 37.37 9.73 -2.18
N PRO A 7 36.72 9.24 -3.24
CA PRO A 7 35.49 9.84 -3.72
C PRO A 7 34.37 9.67 -2.68
N PRO A 8 33.46 10.65 -2.53
CA PRO A 8 32.36 10.54 -1.58
C PRO A 8 31.45 9.36 -1.97
N LEU A 9 31.09 8.56 -0.96
CA LEU A 9 30.09 7.51 -1.04
C LEU A 9 28.83 8.06 -1.71
N LYS A 10 28.51 7.59 -2.92
CA LYS A 10 27.23 7.88 -3.56
C LYS A 10 26.14 7.32 -2.65
N ALA A 11 25.39 8.21 -2.02
CA ALA A 11 24.10 7.86 -1.44
C ALA A 11 23.31 7.10 -2.51
N SER A 12 22.90 5.86 -2.20
CA SER A 12 21.98 5.09 -3.03
C SER A 12 20.74 5.95 -3.26
N ARG A 13 20.68 6.58 -4.43
CA ARG A 13 19.45 7.14 -4.98
C ARG A 13 18.51 5.95 -5.14
N ASN A 14 17.58 5.82 -4.20
CA ASN A 14 16.48 4.89 -4.33
C ASN A 14 15.72 5.28 -5.60
N ASP A 15 15.57 4.27 -6.46
CA ASP A 15 14.92 4.29 -7.77
C ASP A 15 13.67 5.19 -7.77
N GLU A 16 13.78 6.35 -8.42
CA GLU A 16 12.81 7.44 -8.40
C GLU A 16 11.70 7.16 -9.43
N THR A 17 10.93 6.10 -9.20
CA THR A 17 9.54 6.10 -9.67
C THR A 17 8.79 7.12 -8.82
N ASN A 18 8.13 8.09 -9.45
CA ASN A 18 7.29 9.15 -8.85
C ASN A 18 6.09 8.54 -8.09
N GLU A 19 6.37 7.78 -7.04
CA GLU A 19 5.41 7.06 -6.22
C GLU A 19 4.85 8.02 -5.18
N LYS A 20 3.55 8.31 -5.28
CA LYS A 20 2.88 9.17 -4.30
C LYS A 20 2.66 8.39 -3.00
N LEU A 21 3.15 8.96 -1.90
CA LEU A 21 3.08 8.39 -0.56
C LEU A 21 2.11 9.21 0.32
N THR A 22 1.41 8.56 1.24
CA THR A 22 0.52 9.20 2.20
C THR A 22 0.70 8.61 3.58
N CYS A 23 0.54 9.43 4.62
CA CYS A 23 0.53 8.95 6.00
C CYS A 23 -0.70 8.07 6.26
N ILE A 24 -0.55 7.08 7.15
CA ILE A 24 -1.62 6.12 7.50
C ILE A 24 -1.77 6.06 9.02
N GLY A 25 -2.85 6.64 9.55
CA GLY A 25 -3.18 6.68 10.99
C GLY A 25 -2.24 7.53 11.87
N SER A 26 -0.94 7.53 11.60
CA SER A 26 0.11 8.27 12.30
C SER A 26 1.12 8.82 11.30
N THR A 27 1.88 9.87 11.68
CA THR A 27 3.00 10.40 10.89
C THR A 27 4.19 9.44 10.80
N ALA A 28 4.22 8.42 11.66
CA ALA A 28 5.31 7.47 11.74
C ALA A 28 5.29 6.42 10.61
N PHE A 29 4.14 6.24 9.96
CA PHE A 29 3.96 5.27 8.89
C PHE A 29 3.39 5.92 7.64
N GLN A 30 3.89 5.47 6.50
CA GLN A 30 3.45 5.94 5.20
C GLN A 30 3.14 4.75 4.29
N CYS A 31 2.22 4.94 3.36
CA CYS A 31 1.85 3.93 2.38
C CYS A 31 1.74 4.51 0.97
N THR A 32 1.84 3.64 -0.03
CA THR A 32 1.53 4.01 -1.41
C THR A 32 0.07 4.45 -1.52
N VAL A 33 -0.18 5.58 -2.17
CA VAL A 33 -1.54 6.05 -2.46
C VAL A 33 -2.22 5.05 -3.39
N LEU A 34 -3.40 4.58 -3.00
CA LEU A 34 -4.20 3.68 -3.80
C LEU A 34 -5.07 4.46 -4.80
N PRO A 35 -5.42 3.85 -5.95
CA PRO A 35 -6.39 4.44 -6.85
C PRO A 35 -7.75 4.59 -6.16
N GLN A 36 -8.44 5.70 -6.39
CA GLN A 36 -9.75 5.97 -5.79
C GLN A 36 -10.80 4.92 -6.17
N HIS A 37 -10.70 4.35 -7.37
CA HIS A 37 -11.60 3.31 -7.88
C HIS A 37 -10.78 2.28 -8.66
N TRP A 38 -10.97 0.99 -8.38
CA TRP A 38 -10.25 -0.08 -9.05
C TRP A 38 -11.14 -1.29 -9.37
N ARG A 39 -10.61 -2.12 -10.28
CA ARG A 39 -11.22 -3.37 -10.72
C ARG A 39 -10.86 -4.51 -9.77
N SER A 40 -11.85 -5.30 -9.37
CA SER A 40 -11.65 -6.51 -8.57
C SER A 40 -10.71 -7.50 -9.26
N ASN A 41 -9.82 -8.12 -8.48
CA ASN A 41 -8.82 -9.11 -8.89
C ASN A 41 -7.86 -8.64 -10.01
N LYS A 42 -7.77 -7.33 -10.27
CA LYS A 42 -6.77 -6.73 -11.16
C LYS A 42 -5.59 -6.24 -10.33
N SER A 43 -4.37 -6.47 -10.83
CA SER A 43 -3.15 -5.90 -10.25
C SER A 43 -3.28 -4.39 -10.09
N LEU A 44 -2.77 -3.84 -8.99
CA LEU A 44 -2.71 -2.41 -8.77
C LEU A 44 -1.77 -1.74 -9.79
N PRO A 45 -2.02 -0.48 -10.16
CA PRO A 45 -1.16 0.23 -11.11
C PRO A 45 0.24 0.46 -10.55
N THR A 46 0.35 0.60 -9.23
CA THR A 46 1.60 0.77 -8.50
C THR A 46 1.66 -0.27 -7.38
N PRO A 47 2.82 -0.91 -7.13
CA PRO A 47 2.98 -1.83 -6.02
C PRO A 47 2.63 -1.16 -4.69
N PHE A 48 1.80 -1.80 -3.88
CA PHE A 48 1.49 -1.30 -2.56
C PHE A 48 2.67 -1.52 -1.60
N LYS A 49 3.11 -0.46 -0.95
CA LYS A 49 4.22 -0.49 0.03
C LYS A 49 3.77 0.18 1.32
N ILE A 50 4.29 -0.31 2.43
CA ILE A 50 4.25 0.36 3.74
C ILE A 50 5.68 0.70 4.12
N MET A 51 5.93 1.96 4.45
CA MET A 51 7.24 2.45 4.91
C MET A 51 7.15 2.79 6.38
N THR A 52 8.14 2.33 7.13
CA THR A 52 8.22 2.42 8.59
C THR A 52 9.34 3.36 9.04
N GLY A 53 9.82 4.23 8.14
CA GLY A 53 11.12 4.92 8.27
C GLY A 53 11.30 5.75 9.54
N THR A 54 10.24 6.25 10.15
CA THR A 54 10.32 7.01 11.40
C THR A 54 10.44 6.10 12.64
N THR A 55 9.98 4.86 12.57
CA THR A 55 9.80 3.97 13.74
C THR A 55 10.90 2.92 13.90
N ASN A 56 11.93 2.88 13.05
CA ASN A 56 13.04 1.91 13.09
C ASN A 56 12.57 0.45 13.34
N ILE A 57 11.65 -0.03 12.51
CA ILE A 57 11.17 -1.42 12.58
C ILE A 57 12.20 -2.37 11.98
N GLU A 58 12.50 -3.45 12.70
CA GLU A 58 13.44 -4.48 12.29
C GLU A 58 13.02 -5.21 11.01
N ASN A 59 14.02 -5.72 10.30
CA ASN A 59 13.79 -6.58 9.14
C ASN A 59 13.16 -7.91 9.56
N GLY A 60 12.34 -8.50 8.70
CA GLY A 60 11.67 -9.78 8.98
C GLY A 60 10.31 -9.64 9.65
N ILE A 61 9.95 -8.44 10.14
CA ILE A 61 8.64 -8.19 10.73
C ILE A 61 7.55 -8.34 9.66
N LYS A 62 6.51 -9.11 9.99
CA LYS A 62 5.34 -9.29 9.13
C LYS A 62 4.47 -8.04 9.14
N VAL A 63 3.91 -7.72 7.98
CA VAL A 63 2.84 -6.73 7.83
C VAL A 63 1.68 -7.40 7.11
N SER A 64 0.46 -7.21 7.60
CA SER A 64 -0.76 -7.63 6.91
C SER A 64 -1.69 -6.47 6.63
N VAL A 65 -2.47 -6.60 5.56
CA VAL A 65 -3.54 -5.68 5.20
C VAL A 65 -4.87 -6.43 5.26
N ALA A 66 -5.85 -5.84 5.93
CA ALA A 66 -7.25 -6.20 5.82
C ALA A 66 -8.00 -5.03 5.18
N ALA A 67 -9.14 -5.33 4.55
CA ALA A 67 -10.01 -4.33 3.96
C ALA A 67 -11.45 -4.58 4.40
N GLY A 68 -12.20 -3.52 4.69
CA GLY A 68 -13.60 -3.65 5.07
C GLY A 68 -14.34 -2.33 5.15
N ASN A 69 -15.66 -2.40 5.27
CA ASN A 69 -16.56 -1.29 5.55
C ASN A 69 -17.82 -1.80 6.28
N GLU A 70 -18.80 -0.92 6.48
CA GLU A 70 -20.04 -1.24 7.20
C GLU A 70 -20.84 -2.39 6.57
N ASP A 71 -20.87 -2.49 5.23
CA ASP A 71 -21.60 -3.55 4.53
C ASP A 71 -20.80 -4.86 4.42
N TYR A 72 -19.48 -4.72 4.29
CA TYR A 72 -18.54 -5.80 4.07
C TYR A 72 -17.41 -5.70 5.11
N PRO A 73 -17.62 -6.22 6.34
CA PRO A 73 -16.67 -6.06 7.43
C PRO A 73 -15.28 -6.66 7.15
N SER A 74 -15.23 -7.71 6.31
CA SER A 74 -14.00 -8.35 5.87
C SER A 74 -14.09 -8.71 4.39
N ALA A 75 -13.34 -7.98 3.58
CA ALA A 75 -13.23 -8.22 2.16
C ALA A 75 -12.08 -9.18 1.86
N GLU A 76 -12.31 -10.11 0.94
CA GLU A 76 -11.28 -11.02 0.47
C GLU A 76 -10.19 -10.28 -0.31
N LEU A 77 -8.93 -10.55 0.04
CA LEU A 77 -7.73 -10.02 -0.59
C LEU A 77 -6.80 -11.16 -1.00
N ARG A 78 -5.98 -10.93 -2.02
CA ARG A 78 -4.85 -11.81 -2.39
C ARG A 78 -3.54 -11.10 -2.13
N ASN A 79 -2.53 -11.85 -1.68
CA ASN A 79 -1.20 -11.35 -1.36
C ASN A 79 -1.23 -10.19 -0.35
N SER A 80 -2.09 -10.29 0.66
CA SER A 80 -2.32 -9.27 1.69
C SER A 80 -1.31 -9.27 2.83
N THR A 81 -0.19 -9.98 2.67
CA THR A 81 0.91 -10.00 3.64
C THR A 81 2.24 -9.71 2.98
N ALA A 82 3.09 -8.98 3.67
CA ALA A 82 4.44 -8.66 3.26
C ALA A 82 5.39 -8.74 4.47
N ILE A 83 6.69 -8.72 4.19
CA ILE A 83 7.76 -8.69 5.21
C ILE A 83 8.50 -7.36 5.09
N VAL A 84 8.76 -6.70 6.22
CA VAL A 84 9.60 -5.49 6.28
C VAL A 84 11.03 -5.85 5.90
N LYS A 85 11.57 -5.13 4.92
CA LYS A 85 12.97 -5.15 4.52
C LYS A 85 13.45 -3.72 4.31
N ASN A 86 14.50 -3.32 5.01
CA ASN A 86 15.08 -1.98 5.01
C ASN A 86 14.01 -0.89 5.25
N GLY A 87 13.16 -1.10 6.26
CA GLY A 87 12.08 -0.17 6.60
C GLY A 87 10.91 -0.12 5.62
N VAL A 88 10.85 -1.04 4.64
CA VAL A 88 9.76 -1.11 3.65
C VAL A 88 9.17 -2.51 3.58
N ALA A 89 7.86 -2.62 3.77
CA ALA A 89 7.08 -3.82 3.46
C ALA A 89 6.43 -3.66 2.09
N LYS A 90 7.01 -4.31 1.07
CA LYS A 90 6.49 -4.30 -0.30
C LYS A 90 5.58 -5.51 -0.52
N PHE A 91 4.33 -5.24 -0.90
CA PHE A 91 3.36 -6.29 -1.19
C PHE A 91 3.54 -6.77 -2.62
N ASN A 92 3.66 -8.08 -2.79
CA ASN A 92 3.84 -8.69 -4.10
C ASN A 92 2.47 -8.88 -4.76
N ASP A 93 2.09 -7.93 -5.62
CA ASP A 93 0.82 -7.98 -6.36
C ASP A 93 -0.40 -8.12 -5.44
N LEU A 94 -0.55 -7.19 -4.48
CA LEU A 94 -1.76 -7.07 -3.66
C LEU A 94 -2.98 -6.88 -4.55
N ARG A 95 -4.03 -7.68 -4.34
CA ARG A 95 -5.30 -7.56 -5.08
C ARG A 95 -6.50 -7.58 -4.15
N PHE A 96 -7.51 -6.82 -4.54
CA PHE A 96 -8.82 -6.80 -3.90
C PHE A 96 -9.78 -7.70 -4.65
N ILE A 97 -10.32 -8.73 -3.99
CA ILE A 97 -11.27 -9.67 -4.59
C ILE A 97 -12.70 -9.27 -4.21
N GLY A 98 -12.92 -8.96 -2.93
CA GLY A 98 -14.18 -8.42 -2.43
C GLY A 98 -14.52 -7.05 -3.04
N ARG A 99 -15.82 -6.80 -3.23
CA ARG A 99 -16.35 -5.53 -3.76
C ARG A 99 -16.79 -4.64 -2.62
N SER A 100 -16.58 -3.33 -2.74
CA SER A 100 -16.89 -2.39 -1.64
C SER A 100 -18.34 -1.91 -1.61
N GLY A 101 -19.12 -2.19 -2.66
CA GLY A 101 -20.50 -1.73 -2.81
C GLY A 101 -20.62 -0.45 -3.67
N ARG A 102 -21.83 -0.16 -4.15
CA ARG A 102 -22.10 1.01 -5.01
C ARG A 102 -21.88 2.29 -4.21
N GLY A 103 -20.95 3.14 -4.68
CA GLY A 103 -20.64 4.42 -4.03
C GLY A 103 -19.91 4.31 -2.69
N LYS A 104 -19.49 3.10 -2.28
CA LYS A 104 -18.84 2.85 -0.99
C LYS A 104 -17.37 2.49 -1.17
N MET A 105 -16.55 2.84 -0.19
CA MET A 105 -15.11 2.59 -0.18
C MET A 105 -14.77 1.61 0.94
N PHE A 106 -13.64 0.92 0.80
CA PHE A 106 -13.03 0.19 1.89
C PHE A 106 -12.14 1.09 2.73
N ASN A 107 -12.14 0.85 4.03
CA ASN A 107 -11.06 1.22 4.92
C ASN A 107 -10.05 0.06 4.95
N LEU A 108 -8.76 0.38 4.97
CA LEU A 108 -7.74 -0.64 5.17
C LEU A 108 -7.27 -0.62 6.61
N THR A 109 -7.12 -1.82 7.18
CA THR A 109 -6.47 -2.02 8.46
C THR A 109 -5.13 -2.68 8.19
N VAL A 110 -4.05 -1.97 8.49
CA VAL A 110 -2.68 -2.47 8.35
C VAL A 110 -2.18 -2.85 9.74
N THR A 111 -1.73 -4.08 9.88
CA THR A 111 -1.18 -4.60 11.12
C THR A 111 0.30 -4.88 10.93
N VAL A 112 1.15 -4.23 11.71
CA VAL A 112 2.58 -4.49 11.78
C VAL A 112 2.83 -5.32 13.05
N PHE A 113 3.34 -6.54 12.87
CA PHE A 113 3.47 -7.54 13.92
C PHE A 113 4.74 -7.36 14.76
N THR A 114 4.92 -6.16 15.31
CA THR A 114 5.91 -5.89 16.37
C THR A 114 5.35 -6.27 17.75
N LEU A 115 6.16 -6.13 18.79
CA LEU A 115 5.73 -6.28 20.18
C LEU A 115 5.96 -4.95 20.93
N PRO A 116 4.93 -4.13 21.19
CA PRO A 116 3.50 -4.33 20.88
C PRO A 116 3.17 -4.16 19.38
N PRO A 117 2.06 -4.75 18.87
CA PRO A 117 1.66 -4.60 17.47
C PRO A 117 1.19 -3.17 17.15
N HIS A 118 1.51 -2.70 15.94
CA HIS A 118 0.97 -1.42 15.45
C HIS A 118 -0.23 -1.69 14.53
N ILE A 119 -1.36 -1.02 14.81
CA ILE A 119 -2.58 -1.08 13.99
C ILE A 119 -2.80 0.29 13.38
N LEU A 120 -2.82 0.36 12.05
CA LEU A 120 -2.93 1.59 11.28
C LEU A 120 -4.15 1.51 10.39
N ILE A 121 -4.88 2.62 10.25
CA ILE A 121 -6.12 2.66 9.47
C ILE A 121 -5.96 3.64 8.31
N TYR A 122 -6.15 3.15 7.09
CA TYR A 122 -6.31 3.98 5.91
C TYR A 122 -7.80 4.12 5.61
N GLN A 123 -8.39 5.23 6.04
CA GLN A 123 -9.81 5.49 5.84
C GLN A 123 -10.13 5.82 4.38
N LYS A 124 -11.28 5.32 3.90
CA LYS A 124 -11.81 5.56 2.55
C LYS A 124 -10.74 5.39 1.46
N ALA A 125 -9.96 4.33 1.57
CA ALA A 125 -8.75 4.13 0.77
C ALA A 125 -9.06 3.82 -0.70
N ILE A 126 -10.05 2.98 -0.96
CA ILE A 126 -10.31 2.48 -2.32
C ILE A 126 -11.75 2.00 -2.51
N LYS A 127 -12.36 2.31 -3.66
CA LYS A 127 -13.61 1.70 -4.13
C LYS A 127 -13.29 0.53 -5.06
N ILE A 128 -13.85 -0.66 -4.78
CA ILE A 128 -13.64 -1.86 -5.60
C ILE A 128 -14.94 -2.32 -6.23
N THR A 129 -14.91 -2.48 -7.55
CA THR A 129 -16.06 -2.96 -8.35
C THR A 129 -15.59 -3.94 -9.42
N VAL A 130 -16.54 -4.61 -10.09
CA VAL A 130 -16.23 -5.59 -11.15
C VAL A 130 -15.48 -4.97 -12.33
N ASP A 131 -15.90 -3.79 -12.78
CA ASP A 131 -15.30 -3.13 -13.95
C ASP A 131 -14.13 -2.22 -13.57
N GLY A 132 -14.19 -1.59 -12.39
CA GLY A 132 -13.28 -0.52 -12.03
C GLY A 132 -13.62 0.78 -12.78
N PRO A 133 -12.66 1.70 -12.93
CA PRO A 133 -12.80 2.87 -13.81
C PRO A 133 -13.08 2.41 -15.25
N ARG A 134 -14.14 2.93 -15.85
CA ARG A 134 -14.58 2.57 -17.20
C ARG A 134 -15.07 3.82 -17.93
N ASP A 135 -14.74 3.93 -19.21
CA ASP A 135 -15.26 5.00 -20.06
C ASP A 135 -16.79 4.96 -20.13
N PRO A 136 -17.45 6.12 -20.31
CA PRO A 136 -18.89 6.17 -20.57
C PRO A 136 -19.21 5.29 -21.78
N ARG A 137 -20.20 4.42 -21.65
CA ARG A 137 -20.64 3.57 -22.76
C ARG A 137 -21.20 4.48 -23.86
N THR A 138 -20.52 4.58 -25.00
CA THR A 138 -21.06 5.23 -26.19
C THR A 138 -22.31 4.46 -26.63
N LYS A 139 -23.42 5.18 -26.75
CA LYS A 139 -24.65 4.65 -27.35
C LYS A 139 -24.49 4.80 -28.86
N ASN A 140 -24.09 3.72 -29.54
CA ASN A 140 -24.35 3.65 -30.97
C ASN A 140 -25.87 3.43 -31.10
N SER A 141 -26.56 4.49 -31.52
CA SER A 141 -27.97 4.45 -31.94
C SER A 141 -28.08 3.82 -33.32
#